data_AF-Q5V3B7-F1
#
_entry.id   AF-Q5V3B7-F1
#
_cell.length_a   1.000
_cell.length_b   1.000
_cell.length_c   1.000
_cell.angle_alpha   90.00
_cell.angle_beta   90.00
_cell.angle_gamma   90.00
#
_symmetry.space_group_name_H-M   'P 1'
#
loop_
_entity.id
_entity.type
_entity.pdbx_description
1 polymer ?
#
loop_
_entity_poly.entity_id
_entity_poly.type
_entity_poly.pdbx_seq_one_letter_code
_entity_poly.pdbx_strand_id
1 'polypeptide(L)'
;MIPQLLEPVQNGDADICMGSRLEGEIRDGSMPLLHKYVGNPLLTRFLNTFYGAGVSDAHSGFRVFTKDALETLELETTGMEFASEMIMEAGANDLTIEEVPIIYHEREGEETLDSFSDGWRHVRFMLVNAPDYLFSYPALLLVSVGAVLMSLSIARLSIGGVNFGIQTMVGGSLLAIVGYQVWTLALFSSIAANPINKPEGVLVGMIREQFQLEHGASIGILMAAVGVLYLGSVFGQWLLAGEAALLSATATLLASTVVVLGLQTVFGSFFMSMLADST
;
A
#
# COMPACT_ATOMS: atom_id res chain seq x y z
N MET A 1 31.86 18.35 -12.45
CA MET A 1 30.70 17.49 -12.19
C MET A 1 30.69 16.24 -13.08
N ILE A 2 30.72 16.33 -14.43
CA ILE A 2 30.73 15.10 -15.28
C ILE A 2 31.84 14.09 -14.91
N PRO A 3 33.13 14.48 -14.76
CA PRO A 3 34.17 13.50 -14.38
C PRO A 3 33.91 12.83 -13.03
N GLN A 4 33.30 13.54 -12.08
CA GLN A 4 33.02 13.03 -10.73
C GLN A 4 31.88 12.01 -10.74
N LEU A 5 30.86 12.16 -11.59
CA LEU A 5 29.83 11.14 -11.77
C LEU A 5 30.32 9.95 -12.58
N LEU A 6 31.30 10.16 -13.46
CA LEU A 6 31.82 9.12 -14.33
C LEU A 6 32.77 8.17 -13.58
N GLU A 7 33.50 8.67 -12.59
CA GLU A 7 34.52 7.93 -11.86
C GLU A 7 34.00 6.67 -11.14
N PRO A 8 32.88 6.68 -10.38
CA PRO A 8 32.34 5.47 -9.75
C PRO A 8 31.96 4.38 -10.76
N VAL A 9 31.38 4.79 -11.89
CA VAL A 9 30.96 3.88 -12.96
C VAL A 9 32.17 3.32 -13.71
N GLN A 10 33.19 4.14 -13.97
CA GLN A 10 34.42 3.70 -14.65
C GLN A 10 35.29 2.78 -13.80
N ASN A 11 35.30 2.98 -12.49
CA ASN A 11 36.06 2.16 -11.55
C ASN A 11 35.37 0.82 -11.23
N GLY A 12 34.09 0.66 -11.62
CA GLY A 12 33.28 -0.50 -11.30
C GLY A 12 32.74 -0.49 -9.87
N ASP A 13 32.72 0.68 -9.22
CA ASP A 13 32.16 0.88 -7.88
C ASP A 13 30.62 0.98 -7.93
N ALA A 14 30.05 1.36 -9.07
CA ALA A 14 28.60 1.49 -9.27
C ALA A 14 28.16 1.16 -10.70
N ASP A 15 26.96 0.61 -10.82
CA ASP A 15 26.27 0.42 -12.10
C ASP A 15 25.61 1.73 -12.58
N ILE A 16 25.16 2.54 -11.62
CA ILE A 16 24.50 3.81 -11.82
C ILE A 16 25.10 4.83 -10.85
N CYS A 17 25.54 5.99 -11.36
CA CYS A 17 25.94 7.11 -10.53
C CYS A 17 24.99 8.30 -10.73
N MET A 18 24.44 8.81 -9.63
CA MET A 18 23.48 9.91 -9.63
C MET A 18 24.07 11.17 -8.97
N GLY A 19 23.72 12.34 -9.50
CA GLY A 19 24.04 13.59 -8.85
C GLY A 19 23.00 13.94 -7.78
N SER A 20 23.35 13.98 -6.50
CA SER A 20 22.42 14.38 -5.44
C SER A 20 22.40 15.90 -5.26
N ARG A 21 21.22 16.52 -5.46
CA ARG A 21 21.02 17.96 -5.19
C ARG A 21 20.83 18.21 -3.70
N LEU A 22 20.29 17.23 -2.97
CA LEU A 22 19.98 17.35 -1.55
C LEU A 22 21.24 17.20 -0.67
N GLU A 23 22.24 16.45 -1.11
CA GLU A 23 23.56 16.37 -0.45
C GLU A 23 24.54 17.45 -0.93
N GLY A 24 24.23 18.12 -2.04
CA GLY A 24 25.03 19.21 -2.60
C GLY A 24 24.51 20.60 -2.23
N GLU A 25 24.58 21.52 -3.19
CA GLU A 25 24.17 22.91 -3.02
C GLU A 25 22.96 23.22 -3.91
N ILE A 26 21.86 23.69 -3.32
CA ILE A 26 20.68 24.17 -4.05
C ILE A 26 20.69 25.69 -4.02
N ARG A 27 20.94 26.35 -5.15
CA ARG A 27 20.94 27.81 -5.24
C ARG A 27 19.55 28.39 -5.01
N ASP A 28 19.52 29.62 -4.50
CA ASP A 28 18.27 30.35 -4.27
C ASP A 28 17.47 30.49 -5.56
N GLY A 29 16.14 30.38 -5.46
CA GLY A 29 15.23 30.40 -6.60
C GLY A 29 15.21 29.12 -7.46
N SER A 30 16.15 28.19 -7.25
CA SER A 30 16.31 27.03 -8.15
C SER A 30 15.28 25.92 -7.92
N MET A 31 14.70 25.83 -6.72
CA MET A 31 13.71 24.81 -6.37
C MET A 31 12.64 25.37 -5.42
N PRO A 32 11.33 25.14 -5.68
CA PRO A 32 10.28 25.51 -4.74
C PRO A 32 10.50 24.88 -3.36
N LEU A 33 10.24 25.65 -2.29
CA LEU A 33 10.44 25.18 -0.91
C LEU A 33 9.65 23.91 -0.59
N LEU A 34 8.44 23.78 -1.15
CA LEU A 34 7.61 22.57 -1.01
C LEU A 34 8.30 21.33 -1.60
N HIS A 35 8.95 21.44 -2.75
CA HIS A 35 9.65 20.33 -3.37
C HIS A 35 10.93 19.99 -2.61
N LYS A 36 11.68 21.01 -2.19
CA LYS A 36 12.94 20.85 -1.44
C LYS A 36 12.75 20.17 -0.09
N TYR A 37 11.73 20.58 0.67
CA TYR A 37 11.58 20.14 2.07
C TYR A 37 10.51 19.08 2.28
N VAL A 38 9.58 18.90 1.35
CA VAL A 38 8.44 17.98 1.52
C VAL A 38 8.36 16.98 0.39
N GLY A 39 8.19 17.44 -0.86
CA GLY A 39 7.97 16.58 -2.02
C GLY A 39 9.09 15.57 -2.25
N ASN A 40 10.29 16.04 -2.58
CA ASN A 40 11.42 15.17 -2.90
C ASN A 40 11.82 14.28 -1.71
N PRO A 41 11.93 14.78 -0.46
CA PRO A 41 12.28 13.92 0.67
C PRO A 41 11.24 12.85 0.98
N LEU A 42 9.93 13.16 0.86
CA LEU A 42 8.86 12.19 1.11
C LEU A 42 8.87 11.08 0.05
N LEU A 43 8.97 11.45 -1.23
CA LEU A 43 9.00 10.51 -2.35
C LEU A 43 10.27 9.65 -2.32
N THR A 44 11.41 10.26 -2.02
CA THR A 44 12.68 9.53 -1.88
C THR A 44 12.62 8.53 -0.73
N ARG A 45 12.08 8.93 0.42
CA ARG A 45 11.87 8.00 1.56
C ARG A 45 10.94 6.86 1.20
N PHE A 46 9.87 7.13 0.44
CA PHE A 46 8.98 6.10 -0.05
C PHE A 46 9.76 5.07 -0.89
N LEU A 47 10.51 5.53 -1.91
CA LEU A 47 11.29 4.64 -2.78
C LEU A 47 12.33 3.84 -2.00
N ASN A 48 13.05 4.46 -1.07
CA ASN A 48 14.03 3.76 -0.23
C ASN A 48 13.38 2.71 0.68
N THR A 49 12.18 2.99 1.20
CA THR A 49 11.48 2.06 2.11
C THR A 49 10.94 0.84 1.36
N PHE A 50 10.45 1.02 0.14
CA PHE A 50 9.74 -0.03 -0.60
C PHE A 50 10.57 -0.74 -1.67
N TYR A 51 11.64 -0.11 -2.16
CA TYR A 51 12.49 -0.65 -3.22
C TYR A 51 13.97 -0.73 -2.81
N GLY A 52 14.29 -0.43 -1.54
CA GLY A 52 15.67 -0.55 -1.05
C GLY A 52 16.66 0.38 -1.74
N ALA A 53 16.18 1.40 -2.47
CA ALA A 53 16.98 2.20 -3.38
C ALA A 53 18.19 2.92 -2.78
N GLY A 54 18.14 3.25 -1.47
CA GLY A 54 19.27 3.86 -0.76
C GLY A 54 19.68 5.28 -1.20
N VAL A 55 18.91 5.94 -2.06
CA VAL A 55 19.27 7.25 -2.65
C VAL A 55 18.80 8.43 -1.80
N SER A 56 19.51 9.55 -1.86
CA SER A 56 19.19 10.81 -1.18
C SER A 56 18.34 11.73 -2.06
N ASP A 57 18.44 11.65 -3.39
CA ASP A 57 17.64 12.45 -4.33
C ASP A 57 17.16 11.64 -5.55
N ALA A 58 16.03 10.94 -5.38
CA ALA A 58 15.46 10.08 -6.41
C ALA A 58 15.03 10.80 -7.69
N HIS A 59 14.83 12.13 -7.65
CA HIS A 59 14.31 12.90 -8.78
C HIS A 59 15.40 13.70 -9.49
N SER A 60 16.67 13.46 -9.19
CA SER A 60 17.75 14.07 -9.96
C SER A 60 17.84 13.44 -11.34
N GLY A 61 17.85 14.30 -12.37
CA GLY A 61 18.00 13.87 -13.76
C GLY A 61 19.46 13.71 -14.21
N PHE A 62 20.42 14.09 -13.38
CA PHE A 62 21.84 14.01 -13.74
C PHE A 62 22.41 12.66 -13.31
N ARG A 63 22.53 11.74 -14.27
CA ARG A 63 22.87 10.33 -14.03
C ARG A 63 23.87 9.81 -15.08
N VAL A 64 24.70 8.86 -14.69
CA VAL A 64 25.63 8.10 -15.55
C VAL A 64 25.39 6.61 -15.32
N PHE A 65 25.47 5.81 -16.37
CA PHE A 65 25.16 4.38 -16.36
C PHE A 65 26.29 3.59 -17.03
N THR A 66 26.53 2.37 -16.57
CA THR A 66 27.18 1.36 -17.42
C THR A 66 26.26 1.00 -18.57
N LYS A 67 26.84 0.50 -19.68
CA LYS A 67 26.05 -0.01 -20.81
C LYS A 67 25.14 -1.17 -20.38
N ASP A 68 25.69 -2.07 -19.57
CA ASP A 68 25.01 -3.27 -19.10
C ASP A 68 23.82 -2.91 -18.19
N ALA A 69 23.98 -1.92 -17.30
CA ALA A 69 22.88 -1.39 -16.50
C ALA A 69 21.77 -0.83 -17.39
N LEU A 70 22.10 0.00 -18.38
CA LEU A 70 21.10 0.57 -19.28
C LEU A 70 20.35 -0.49 -20.10
N GLU A 71 21.04 -1.57 -20.51
CA GLU A 71 20.43 -2.69 -21.23
C GLU A 71 19.58 -3.62 -20.34
N THR A 72 19.81 -3.58 -19.02
CA THR A 72 19.06 -4.36 -18.02
C THR A 72 17.76 -3.66 -17.60
N LEU A 73 17.72 -2.32 -17.59
CA LEU A 73 16.57 -1.54 -17.17
C LEU A 73 15.43 -1.57 -18.22
N GLU A 74 14.31 -2.23 -17.90
CA GLU A 74 13.12 -2.31 -18.77
C GLU A 74 12.18 -1.11 -18.54
N LEU A 75 12.59 0.09 -18.98
CA LEU A 75 11.86 1.34 -18.72
C LEU A 75 10.73 1.58 -19.74
N GLU A 76 9.49 1.74 -19.27
CA GLU A 76 8.31 1.97 -20.12
C GLU A 76 7.70 3.37 -19.96
N THR A 77 7.91 4.02 -18.82
CA THR A 77 7.22 5.28 -18.53
C THR A 77 7.80 6.47 -19.28
N THR A 78 6.95 7.47 -19.59
CA THR A 78 7.35 8.64 -20.40
C THR A 78 7.26 9.97 -19.64
N GLY A 79 6.82 9.95 -18.38
CA GLY A 79 6.63 11.14 -17.55
C GLY A 79 7.64 11.28 -16.41
N MET A 80 7.29 12.11 -15.42
CA MET A 80 8.06 12.32 -14.18
C MET A 80 8.38 11.01 -13.42
N GLU A 81 7.49 10.02 -13.51
CA GLU A 81 7.63 8.67 -12.97
C GLU A 81 8.86 7.92 -13.50
N PHE A 82 9.41 8.27 -14.67
CA PHE A 82 10.60 7.65 -15.26
C PHE A 82 11.81 7.67 -14.32
N ALA A 83 11.98 8.77 -13.59
CA ALA A 83 13.07 8.89 -12.62
C ALA A 83 12.97 7.85 -11.50
N SER A 84 11.76 7.48 -11.10
CA SER A 84 11.48 6.51 -10.05
C SER A 84 11.40 5.09 -10.56
N GLU A 85 10.78 4.87 -11.73
CA GLU A 85 10.82 3.59 -12.44
C GLU A 85 12.27 3.09 -12.56
N MET A 86 13.18 3.96 -12.99
CA MET A 86 14.59 3.62 -13.12
C MET A 86 15.25 3.19 -11.81
N ILE A 87 14.88 3.83 -10.69
CA ILE A 87 15.42 3.47 -9.37
C ILE A 87 14.80 2.15 -8.88
N MET A 88 13.52 1.94 -9.18
CA MET A 88 12.79 0.73 -8.84
C MET A 88 13.34 -0.47 -9.61
N GLU A 89 13.56 -0.33 -10.93
CA GLU A 89 14.19 -1.32 -11.79
C GLU A 89 15.63 -1.60 -11.37
N ALA A 90 16.39 -0.57 -11.00
CA ALA A 90 17.75 -0.74 -10.49
C ALA A 90 17.77 -1.56 -9.20
N GLY A 91 16.88 -1.27 -8.25
CA GLY A 91 16.74 -2.07 -7.03
C GLY A 91 16.24 -3.49 -7.31
N ALA A 92 15.33 -3.68 -8.25
CA ALA A 92 14.79 -4.98 -8.63
C ALA A 92 15.82 -5.91 -9.30
N ASN A 93 16.80 -5.32 -10.00
CA ASN A 93 17.88 -6.02 -10.68
C ASN A 93 19.18 -6.03 -9.87
N ASP A 94 19.14 -5.73 -8.57
CA ASP A 94 20.30 -5.68 -7.67
C ASP A 94 21.46 -4.79 -8.19
N LEU A 95 21.14 -3.72 -8.93
CA LEU A 95 22.14 -2.78 -9.45
C LEU A 95 22.65 -1.85 -8.35
N THR A 96 23.96 -1.58 -8.35
CA THR A 96 24.59 -0.69 -7.38
C THR A 96 24.43 0.77 -7.79
N ILE A 97 23.81 1.58 -6.93
CA ILE A 97 23.62 3.01 -7.13
C ILE A 97 24.52 3.80 -6.17
N GLU A 98 25.33 4.71 -6.70
CA GLU A 98 26.14 5.66 -5.92
C GLU A 98 25.72 7.10 -6.20
N GLU A 99 25.93 7.98 -5.21
CA GLU A 99 25.58 9.39 -5.31
C GLU A 99 26.79 10.31 -5.17
N VAL A 100 26.82 11.37 -5.99
CA VAL A 100 27.81 12.43 -5.92
C VAL A 100 27.10 13.76 -5.69
N PRO A 101 27.51 14.58 -4.70
CA PRO A 101 26.92 15.89 -4.47
C PRO A 101 27.05 16.81 -5.69
N ILE A 102 25.97 17.46 -6.10
CA ILE A 102 25.96 18.40 -7.23
C ILE A 102 25.41 19.78 -6.86
N ILE A 103 25.78 20.79 -7.64
CA ILE A 103 25.24 22.14 -7.53
C ILE A 103 24.03 22.26 -8.46
N TYR A 104 22.86 22.57 -7.89
CA TYR A 104 21.63 22.80 -8.63
C TYR A 104 21.44 24.29 -8.88
N HIS A 105 21.37 24.64 -10.16
CA HIS A 105 21.23 26.00 -10.66
C HIS A 105 19.78 26.30 -11.07
N GLU A 106 19.44 27.58 -11.12
CA GLU A 106 18.14 28.04 -11.59
C GLU A 106 17.94 27.63 -13.05
N ARG A 107 16.74 27.15 -13.37
CA ARG A 107 16.41 26.70 -14.71
C ARG A 107 16.22 27.91 -15.62
N GLU A 108 16.87 27.88 -16.78
CA GLU A 108 16.57 28.80 -17.87
C GLU A 108 15.44 28.21 -18.74
N GLY A 109 14.26 28.83 -18.75
CA GLY A 109 13.10 28.44 -19.57
C GLY A 109 11.81 28.21 -18.79
N GLU A 110 10.71 27.98 -19.51
CA GLU A 110 9.38 27.75 -18.92
C GLU A 110 9.25 26.36 -18.27
N GLU A 111 8.44 26.28 -17.21
CA GLU A 111 8.13 25.02 -16.53
C GLU A 111 7.33 24.10 -17.45
N THR A 112 7.89 22.93 -17.75
CA THR A 112 7.26 21.91 -18.60
C THR A 112 6.40 20.92 -17.82
N LEU A 113 6.27 21.08 -16.50
CA LEU A 113 5.63 20.12 -15.59
C LEU A 113 4.51 20.80 -14.81
N ASP A 114 3.36 20.13 -14.73
CA ASP A 114 2.24 20.55 -13.88
C ASP A 114 2.38 19.83 -12.55
N SER A 115 2.76 20.58 -11.51
CA SER A 115 3.13 20.02 -10.20
C SER A 115 2.05 19.13 -9.58
N PHE A 116 0.76 19.37 -9.88
CA PHE A 116 -0.33 18.58 -9.31
C PHE A 116 -0.64 17.34 -10.15
N SER A 117 -0.77 17.51 -11.47
CA SER A 117 -1.03 16.39 -12.39
C SER A 117 0.10 15.36 -12.38
N ASP A 118 1.35 15.85 -12.45
CA ASP A 118 2.53 14.99 -12.43
C ASP A 118 2.73 14.36 -11.04
N GLY A 119 2.46 15.11 -9.96
CA GLY A 119 2.47 14.57 -8.60
C GLY A 119 1.46 13.44 -8.40
N TRP A 120 0.23 13.57 -8.92
CA TRP A 120 -0.77 12.51 -8.88
C TRP A 120 -0.40 11.31 -9.75
N ARG A 121 0.14 11.53 -10.95
CA ARG A 121 0.63 10.46 -11.82
C ARG A 121 1.73 9.66 -11.13
N HIS A 122 2.62 10.36 -10.42
CA HIS A 122 3.68 9.76 -9.63
C HIS A 122 3.16 8.94 -8.44
N VAL A 123 2.24 9.50 -7.65
CA VAL A 123 1.58 8.76 -6.55
C VAL A 123 0.90 7.53 -7.11
N ARG A 124 0.13 7.64 -8.19
CA ARG A 124 -0.53 6.50 -8.84
C ARG A 124 0.48 5.43 -9.28
N PHE A 125 1.60 5.82 -9.89
CA PHE A 125 2.66 4.89 -10.29
C PHE A 125 3.22 4.12 -9.08
N MET A 126 3.44 4.82 -7.96
CA MET A 126 3.84 4.19 -6.70
C MET A 126 2.76 3.27 -6.12
N LEU A 127 1.48 3.66 -6.15
CA LEU A 127 0.36 2.83 -5.67
C LEU A 127 0.27 1.49 -6.43
N VAL A 128 0.52 1.52 -7.74
CA VAL A 128 0.45 0.33 -8.61
C VAL A 128 1.63 -0.60 -8.39
N ASN A 129 2.82 -0.06 -8.12
CA ASN A 129 4.04 -0.86 -7.98
C ASN A 129 4.35 -1.29 -6.53
N ALA A 130 3.80 -0.63 -5.51
CA ALA A 130 3.92 -1.04 -4.10
C ALA A 130 2.56 -1.15 -3.37
N PRO A 131 1.58 -1.89 -3.92
CA PRO A 131 0.23 -1.97 -3.32
C PRO A 131 0.26 -2.68 -1.96
N ASP A 132 1.10 -3.71 -1.82
CA ASP A 132 1.09 -4.60 -0.66
C ASP A 132 1.38 -3.86 0.63
N TYR A 133 2.45 -3.08 0.68
CA TYR A 133 2.82 -2.40 1.91
C TYR A 133 1.90 -1.23 2.23
N LEU A 134 1.48 -0.49 1.21
CA LEU A 134 0.71 0.72 1.40
C LEU A 134 -0.73 0.45 1.82
N PHE A 135 -1.33 -0.64 1.33
CA PHE A 135 -2.71 -0.99 1.67
C PHE A 135 -2.81 -2.05 2.77
N SER A 136 -1.88 -3.01 2.87
CA SER A 136 -2.03 -4.11 3.84
C SER A 136 -1.80 -3.70 5.29
N TYR A 137 -0.79 -2.86 5.59
CA TYR A 137 -0.54 -2.46 6.99
C TYR A 137 -1.65 -1.58 7.58
N PRO A 138 -2.13 -0.53 6.90
CA PRO A 138 -3.28 0.24 7.40
C PRO A 138 -4.52 -0.63 7.54
N ALA A 139 -4.74 -1.55 6.60
CA ALA A 139 -5.87 -2.47 6.67
C ALA A 139 -5.79 -3.40 7.89
N LEU A 140 -4.62 -4.01 8.14
CA LEU A 140 -4.38 -4.85 9.32
C LEU A 140 -4.59 -4.07 10.62
N LEU A 141 -4.11 -2.82 10.68
CA LEU A 141 -4.34 -1.93 11.82
C LEU A 141 -5.83 -1.69 12.03
N LEU A 142 -6.58 -1.33 10.99
CA LEU A 142 -8.02 -1.08 11.06
C LEU A 142 -8.80 -2.33 11.51
N VAL A 143 -8.49 -3.50 10.96
CA VAL A 143 -9.11 -4.77 11.38
C VAL A 143 -8.79 -5.09 12.83
N SER A 144 -7.53 -4.92 13.24
CA SER A 144 -7.08 -5.21 14.61
C SER A 144 -7.74 -4.28 15.63
N VAL A 145 -7.75 -2.98 15.35
CA VAL A 145 -8.42 -1.98 16.20
C VAL A 145 -9.92 -2.27 16.25
N GLY A 146 -10.54 -2.57 15.11
CA GLY A 146 -11.95 -2.94 15.04
C GLY A 146 -12.28 -4.17 15.90
N ALA A 147 -11.49 -5.24 15.77
CA ALA A 147 -11.64 -6.47 16.55
C ALA A 147 -11.47 -6.25 18.06
N VAL A 148 -10.50 -5.42 18.46
CA VAL A 148 -10.30 -5.04 19.87
C VAL A 148 -11.52 -4.29 20.40
N LEU A 149 -12.00 -3.26 19.69
CA LEU A 149 -13.16 -2.47 20.10
C LEU A 149 -14.43 -3.33 20.22
N MET A 150 -14.67 -4.23 19.26
CA MET A 150 -15.78 -5.18 19.33
C MET A 150 -15.64 -6.11 20.54
N SER A 151 -14.44 -6.62 20.82
CA SER A 151 -14.17 -7.50 21.96
C SER A 151 -14.41 -6.78 23.30
N LEU A 152 -13.92 -5.54 23.43
CA LEU A 152 -14.16 -4.70 24.61
C LEU A 152 -15.65 -4.43 24.83
N SER A 153 -16.41 -4.21 23.75
CA SER A 153 -17.86 -3.99 23.79
C SER A 153 -18.63 -5.24 24.22
N ILE A 154 -18.23 -6.43 23.73
CA ILE A 154 -18.83 -7.71 24.16
C ILE A 154 -18.57 -7.98 25.64
N ALA A 155 -17.34 -7.71 26.09
CA ALA A 155 -16.94 -7.87 27.49
C ALA A 155 -17.57 -6.81 28.42
N ARG A 156 -18.24 -5.79 27.88
CA ARG A 156 -18.86 -4.67 28.62
C ARG A 156 -17.89 -4.01 29.60
N LEU A 157 -16.63 -3.88 29.19
CA LEU A 157 -15.60 -3.30 30.05
C LEU A 157 -15.84 -1.80 30.24
N SER A 158 -15.40 -1.29 31.38
CA SER A 158 -15.37 0.13 31.68
C SER A 158 -13.94 0.50 32.08
N ILE A 159 -13.30 1.37 31.31
CA ILE A 159 -11.92 1.81 31.57
C ILE A 159 -11.95 3.32 31.76
N GLY A 160 -11.49 3.79 32.93
CA GLY A 160 -11.42 5.23 33.22
C GLY A 160 -12.76 5.98 33.16
N GLY A 161 -13.89 5.29 33.38
CA GLY A 161 -15.24 5.87 33.29
C GLY A 161 -15.85 5.87 31.89
N VAL A 162 -15.14 5.37 30.87
CA VAL A 162 -15.67 5.14 29.52
C VAL A 162 -16.27 3.75 29.45
N ASN A 163 -17.57 3.65 29.16
CA ASN A 163 -18.28 2.39 29.01
C ASN A 163 -18.24 1.93 27.54
N PHE A 164 -17.66 0.76 27.30
CA PHE A 164 -17.66 0.15 25.97
C PHE A 164 -18.98 -0.59 25.74
N GLY A 165 -19.85 0.03 24.93
CA GLY A 165 -21.21 -0.45 24.66
C GLY A 165 -21.50 -0.56 23.17
N ILE A 166 -22.77 -0.37 22.79
CA ILE A 166 -23.23 -0.52 21.40
C ILE A 166 -22.52 0.45 20.45
N GLN A 167 -22.29 1.70 20.87
CA GLN A 167 -21.57 2.68 20.04
C GLN A 167 -20.15 2.23 19.70
N THR A 168 -19.44 1.62 20.66
CA THR A 168 -18.13 1.01 20.45
C THR A 168 -18.21 -0.17 19.51
N MET A 169 -19.25 -1.01 19.61
CA MET A 169 -19.47 -2.13 18.69
C MET A 169 -19.65 -1.63 17.25
N VAL A 170 -20.46 -0.58 17.05
CA VAL A 170 -20.68 0.02 15.72
C VAL A 170 -19.39 0.60 15.15
N GLY A 171 -18.62 1.34 15.96
CA GLY A 171 -17.32 1.85 15.52
C GLY A 171 -16.34 0.72 15.17
N GLY A 172 -16.28 -0.31 16.02
CA GLY A 172 -15.42 -1.46 15.82
C GLY A 172 -15.78 -2.28 14.58
N SER A 173 -17.07 -2.50 14.32
CA SER A 173 -17.53 -3.22 13.13
C SER A 173 -17.24 -2.46 11.84
N LEU A 174 -17.46 -1.14 11.82
CA LEU A 174 -17.14 -0.30 10.67
C LEU A 174 -15.64 -0.33 10.36
N LEU A 175 -14.78 -0.21 11.38
CA LEU A 175 -13.33 -0.31 11.20
C LEU A 175 -12.91 -1.69 10.69
N ALA A 176 -13.53 -2.76 11.19
CA ALA A 176 -13.25 -4.11 10.71
C ALA A 176 -13.68 -4.32 9.26
N ILE A 177 -14.88 -3.87 8.88
CA ILE A 177 -15.40 -3.98 7.50
C ILE A 177 -14.55 -3.17 6.53
N VAL A 178 -14.24 -1.91 6.86
CA VAL A 178 -13.41 -1.03 6.02
C VAL A 178 -11.99 -1.58 5.93
N GLY A 179 -11.41 -2.01 7.05
CA GLY A 179 -10.09 -2.63 7.06
C GLY A 179 -10.04 -3.88 6.17
N TYR A 180 -11.03 -4.76 6.29
CA TYR A 180 -11.13 -5.95 5.45
C TYR A 180 -11.30 -5.61 3.96
N GLN A 181 -12.09 -4.59 3.63
CA GLN A 181 -12.26 -4.10 2.26
C GLN A 181 -10.93 -3.59 1.68
N VAL A 182 -10.19 -2.76 2.42
CA VAL A 182 -8.88 -2.24 1.99
C VAL A 182 -7.87 -3.37 1.82
N TRP A 183 -7.86 -4.33 2.74
CA TRP A 183 -6.99 -5.51 2.65
C TRP A 183 -7.30 -6.35 1.40
N THR A 184 -8.58 -6.59 1.14
CA THR A 184 -9.02 -7.36 -0.04
C THR A 184 -8.63 -6.64 -1.34
N LEU A 185 -8.75 -5.31 -1.41
CA LEU A 185 -8.27 -4.53 -2.56
C LEU A 185 -6.75 -4.59 -2.71
N ALA A 186 -6.00 -4.63 -1.61
CA ALA A 186 -4.55 -4.83 -1.64
C ALA A 186 -4.21 -6.16 -2.32
N LEU A 187 -4.86 -7.25 -1.91
CA LEU A 187 -4.69 -8.57 -2.51
C LEU A 187 -5.08 -8.60 -3.99
N PHE A 188 -6.13 -7.91 -4.39
CA PHE A 188 -6.50 -7.83 -5.80
C PHE A 188 -5.46 -7.08 -6.61
N SER A 189 -4.98 -5.95 -6.08
CA SER A 189 -3.95 -5.16 -6.73
C SER A 189 -2.64 -5.92 -6.84
N SER A 190 -2.28 -6.74 -5.84
CA SER A 190 -1.05 -7.53 -5.86
C SER A 190 -1.07 -8.66 -6.88
N ILE A 191 -2.26 -9.17 -7.23
CA ILE A 191 -2.45 -10.21 -8.26
C ILE A 191 -2.58 -9.56 -9.64
N ALA A 192 -3.33 -8.46 -9.75
CA ALA A 192 -3.63 -7.82 -11.03
C ALA A 192 -2.49 -6.92 -11.54
N ALA A 193 -1.67 -6.36 -10.64
CA ALA A 193 -0.52 -5.57 -11.05
C ALA A 193 0.64 -6.50 -11.44
N ASN A 194 1.40 -6.09 -12.45
CA ASN A 194 2.76 -6.58 -12.71
C ASN A 194 3.75 -5.56 -12.14
N PRO A 195 3.93 -5.50 -10.80
CA PRO A 195 4.85 -4.55 -10.21
C PRO A 195 6.29 -4.89 -10.58
N ILE A 196 7.12 -3.86 -10.74
CA ILE A 196 8.57 -3.97 -11.01
C ILE A 196 9.25 -4.85 -9.96
N ASN A 197 8.90 -4.65 -8.68
CA ASN A 197 9.28 -5.57 -7.61
C ASN A 197 8.15 -6.54 -7.30
N LYS A 198 8.46 -7.85 -7.33
CA LYS A 198 7.55 -8.85 -6.77
C LYS A 198 7.35 -8.54 -5.28
N PRO A 199 6.12 -8.49 -4.79
CA PRO A 199 5.90 -8.16 -3.40
C PRO A 199 6.53 -9.21 -2.48
N GLU A 200 7.54 -8.80 -1.71
CA GLU A 200 8.13 -9.58 -0.62
C GLU A 200 7.27 -9.58 0.66
N GLY A 201 6.08 -8.97 0.61
CA GLY A 201 5.18 -8.91 1.76
C GLY A 201 4.80 -10.31 2.21
N VAL A 202 5.37 -10.78 3.34
CA VAL A 202 5.16 -12.12 3.89
C VAL A 202 3.69 -12.53 3.87
N LEU A 203 2.80 -11.61 4.24
CA LEU A 203 1.38 -11.89 4.40
C LEU A 203 0.64 -12.07 3.06
N VAL A 204 0.93 -11.23 2.07
CA VAL A 204 0.30 -11.30 0.75
C VAL A 204 0.91 -12.42 -0.09
N GLY A 205 2.24 -12.57 -0.05
CA GLY A 205 2.96 -13.65 -0.71
C GLY A 205 2.50 -15.03 -0.24
N MET A 206 2.41 -15.24 1.09
CA MET A 206 1.89 -16.50 1.64
C MET A 206 0.46 -16.81 1.18
N ILE A 207 -0.40 -15.80 1.13
CA ILE A 207 -1.77 -15.97 0.65
C ILE A 207 -1.75 -16.33 -0.83
N ARG A 208 -1.05 -15.56 -1.66
CA ARG A 208 -0.95 -15.83 -3.11
C ARG A 208 -0.49 -17.25 -3.43
N GLU A 209 0.51 -17.76 -2.72
CA GLU A 209 1.06 -19.10 -2.97
C GLU A 209 0.16 -20.25 -2.51
N GLN A 210 -0.63 -20.05 -1.46
CA GLN A 210 -1.43 -21.09 -0.82
C GLN A 210 -2.93 -20.97 -1.08
N PHE A 211 -3.36 -19.87 -1.70
CA PHE A 211 -4.76 -19.58 -1.90
C PHE A 211 -5.38 -20.49 -2.96
N GLN A 212 -6.48 -21.14 -2.59
CA GLN A 212 -7.37 -21.80 -3.54
C GLN A 212 -8.78 -21.26 -3.32
N LEU A 213 -9.50 -21.06 -4.43
CA LEU A 213 -10.85 -20.53 -4.45
C LEU A 213 -11.77 -21.29 -3.49
N GLU A 214 -11.66 -22.62 -3.47
CA GLU A 214 -12.48 -23.52 -2.68
C GLU A 214 -12.33 -23.26 -1.18
N HIS A 215 -11.10 -23.00 -0.72
CA HIS A 215 -10.83 -22.72 0.70
C HIS A 215 -11.40 -21.36 1.11
N GLY A 216 -11.12 -20.31 0.34
CA GLY A 216 -11.63 -18.97 0.62
C GLY A 216 -13.16 -18.90 0.60
N ALA A 217 -13.78 -19.48 -0.44
CA ALA A 217 -15.23 -19.56 -0.55
C ALA A 217 -15.86 -20.37 0.59
N SER A 218 -15.27 -21.52 0.97
CA SER A 218 -15.78 -22.35 2.06
C SER A 218 -15.74 -21.63 3.41
N ILE A 219 -14.64 -20.93 3.72
CA ILE A 219 -14.52 -20.12 4.95
C ILE A 219 -15.57 -19.01 4.95
N GLY A 220 -15.70 -18.28 3.84
CA GLY A 220 -16.69 -17.20 3.71
C GLY A 220 -18.13 -17.68 3.86
N ILE A 221 -18.48 -18.82 3.24
CA ILE A 221 -19.80 -19.45 3.36
C ILE A 221 -20.07 -19.87 4.81
N LEU A 222 -19.10 -20.51 5.48
CA LEU A 222 -19.26 -20.92 6.88
C LEU A 222 -19.49 -19.71 7.80
N MET A 223 -18.70 -18.64 7.65
CA MET A 223 -18.87 -17.40 8.39
C MET A 223 -20.26 -16.79 8.17
N ALA A 224 -20.67 -16.65 6.91
CA ALA A 224 -21.97 -16.11 6.55
C ALA A 224 -23.12 -16.98 7.10
N ALA A 225 -23.01 -18.30 7.00
CA ALA A 225 -24.01 -19.23 7.52
C ALA A 225 -24.18 -19.11 9.04
N VAL A 226 -23.07 -19.06 9.80
CA VAL A 226 -23.11 -18.88 11.25
C VAL A 226 -23.81 -17.57 11.63
N GLY A 227 -23.46 -16.47 10.97
CA GLY A 227 -24.09 -15.17 11.21
C GLY A 227 -25.58 -15.15 10.85
N VAL A 228 -25.95 -15.72 9.69
CA VAL A 228 -27.35 -15.82 9.24
C VAL A 228 -28.19 -16.69 10.17
N LEU A 229 -27.67 -17.82 10.65
CA LEU A 229 -28.37 -18.67 11.61
C LEU A 229 -28.63 -17.93 12.92
N TYR A 230 -27.65 -17.18 13.43
CA TYR A 230 -27.83 -16.36 14.61
C TYR A 230 -28.89 -15.26 14.39
N LEU A 231 -28.77 -14.49 13.30
CA LEU A 231 -29.74 -13.44 12.97
C LEU A 231 -31.16 -13.99 12.75
N GLY A 232 -31.28 -15.16 12.12
CA GLY A 232 -32.54 -15.88 11.95
C GLY A 232 -33.15 -16.28 13.30
N SER A 233 -32.34 -16.73 14.25
CA SER A 233 -32.79 -17.03 15.61
C SER A 233 -33.32 -15.79 16.34
N VAL A 234 -32.64 -14.65 16.19
CA VAL A 234 -33.04 -13.35 16.76
C VAL A 234 -34.35 -12.88 16.12
N PHE A 235 -34.48 -13.01 14.80
CA PHE A 235 -35.70 -12.66 14.08
C PHE A 235 -36.89 -13.55 14.48
N GLY A 236 -36.67 -14.85 14.66
CA GLY A 236 -37.69 -15.78 15.16
C GLY A 236 -38.15 -15.43 16.58
N GLN A 237 -37.22 -15.08 17.47
CA GLN A 237 -37.56 -14.61 18.82
C GLN A 237 -38.39 -13.33 18.77
N TRP A 238 -38.01 -12.38 17.91
CA TRP A 238 -38.75 -11.14 17.71
C TRP A 238 -40.18 -11.39 17.20
N LEU A 239 -40.37 -12.30 16.24
CA LEU A 239 -41.69 -12.65 15.72
C LEU A 239 -42.60 -13.30 16.78
N LEU A 240 -42.05 -14.18 17.61
CA LEU A 240 -42.82 -14.97 18.57
C LEU A 240 -43.09 -14.25 19.89
N ALA A 241 -42.12 -13.45 20.36
CA ALA A 241 -42.14 -12.86 21.69
C ALA A 241 -42.06 -11.31 21.69
N GLY A 242 -42.00 -10.69 20.50
CA GLY A 242 -41.92 -9.24 20.35
C GLY A 242 -40.53 -8.67 20.66
N GLU A 243 -40.40 -7.34 20.57
CA GLU A 243 -39.14 -6.60 20.74
C GLU A 243 -38.47 -6.80 22.10
N ALA A 244 -39.27 -7.02 23.15
CA ALA A 244 -38.77 -7.21 24.51
C ALA A 244 -37.93 -8.49 24.70
N ALA A 245 -38.00 -9.44 23.75
CA ALA A 245 -37.27 -10.71 23.82
C ALA A 245 -35.87 -10.66 23.19
N LEU A 246 -35.44 -9.52 22.63
CA LEU A 246 -34.15 -9.39 21.96
C LEU A 246 -32.98 -9.48 22.96
N LEU A 247 -32.21 -10.56 22.89
CA LEU A 247 -31.15 -10.91 23.85
C LEU A 247 -30.00 -9.90 23.94
N SER A 248 -29.49 -9.38 22.83
CA SER A 248 -28.37 -8.43 22.84
C SER A 248 -28.15 -7.73 21.50
N ALA A 249 -28.25 -6.40 21.47
CA ALA A 249 -27.93 -5.59 20.30
C ALA A 249 -26.46 -5.70 19.86
N THR A 250 -25.52 -5.87 20.79
CA THR A 250 -24.09 -6.03 20.46
C THR A 250 -23.82 -7.36 19.76
N ALA A 251 -24.50 -8.43 20.15
CA ALA A 251 -24.37 -9.73 19.51
C ALA A 251 -25.02 -9.76 18.12
N THR A 252 -26.16 -9.08 17.95
CA THR A 252 -26.79 -8.89 16.63
C THR A 252 -25.86 -8.13 15.68
N LEU A 253 -25.23 -7.04 16.14
CA LEU A 253 -24.26 -6.30 15.32
C LEU A 253 -23.03 -7.11 14.96
N LEU A 254 -22.48 -7.89 15.90
CA LEU A 254 -21.38 -8.79 15.63
C LEU A 254 -21.76 -9.82 14.55
N ALA A 255 -22.92 -10.46 14.69
CA ALA A 255 -23.41 -11.43 13.72
C ALA A 255 -23.57 -10.80 12.33
N SER A 256 -24.16 -9.60 12.23
CA SER A 256 -24.24 -8.85 10.97
C SER A 256 -22.87 -8.57 10.38
N THR A 257 -21.90 -8.20 11.20
CA THR A 257 -20.50 -7.95 10.77
C THR A 257 -19.87 -9.22 10.20
N VAL A 258 -20.04 -10.36 10.89
CA VAL A 258 -19.55 -11.67 10.42
C VAL A 258 -20.20 -12.08 9.10
N VAL A 259 -21.50 -11.82 8.90
CA VAL A 259 -22.16 -12.04 7.61
C VAL A 259 -21.52 -11.21 6.50
N VAL A 260 -21.30 -9.91 6.74
CA VAL A 260 -20.68 -9.01 5.75
C VAL A 260 -19.27 -9.49 5.40
N LEU A 261 -18.43 -9.78 6.40
CA LEU A 261 -17.08 -10.27 6.18
C LEU A 261 -17.08 -11.63 5.45
N GLY A 262 -18.01 -12.53 5.81
CA GLY A 262 -18.16 -13.82 5.14
C GLY A 262 -18.52 -13.67 3.66
N LEU A 263 -19.51 -12.82 3.34
CA LEU A 263 -19.88 -12.53 1.95
C LEU A 263 -18.73 -11.86 1.18
N GLN A 264 -18.05 -10.88 1.77
CA GLN A 264 -16.86 -10.25 1.16
C GLN A 264 -15.77 -11.29 0.88
N THR A 265 -15.55 -12.24 1.79
CA THR A 265 -14.58 -13.34 1.60
C THR A 265 -14.98 -14.21 0.42
N VAL A 266 -16.26 -14.58 0.28
CA VAL A 266 -16.75 -15.40 -0.85
C VAL A 266 -16.52 -14.67 -2.18
N PHE A 267 -17.04 -13.45 -2.32
CA PHE A 267 -16.92 -12.70 -3.57
C PHE A 267 -15.47 -12.32 -3.88
N GLY A 268 -14.68 -11.99 -2.85
CA GLY A 268 -13.27 -11.70 -3.04
C GLY A 268 -12.48 -12.91 -3.47
N SER A 269 -12.80 -14.10 -2.97
CA SER A 269 -12.20 -15.35 -3.41
C SER A 269 -12.45 -15.62 -4.90
N PHE A 270 -13.69 -15.45 -5.36
CA PHE A 270 -14.04 -15.54 -6.77
C PHE A 270 -13.28 -14.52 -7.62
N PHE A 271 -13.20 -13.27 -7.17
CA PHE A 271 -12.51 -12.22 -7.90
C PHE A 271 -10.99 -12.47 -7.99
N MET A 272 -10.35 -12.92 -6.90
CA MET A 272 -8.93 -13.30 -6.95
C MET A 272 -8.67 -14.45 -7.92
N SER A 273 -9.52 -15.48 -7.93
CA SER A 273 -9.39 -16.59 -8.88
C SER A 273 -9.45 -16.12 -10.33
N MET A 274 -10.41 -15.25 -10.66
CA MET A 274 -10.53 -14.70 -12.02
C MET A 274 -9.30 -13.88 -12.43
N LEU A 275 -8.73 -13.10 -11.51
CA LEU A 275 -7.51 -12.34 -11.78
C LEU A 275 -6.30 -13.27 -11.98
N ALA A 276 -6.15 -14.27 -11.11
CA ALA A 276 -5.05 -15.22 -11.18
C ALA A 276 -5.08 -16.09 -12.46
N ASP A 277 -6.27 -16.43 -12.95
CA ASP A 277 -6.42 -17.18 -14.22
C ASP A 277 -6.14 -16.32 -15.47
N SER A 278 -6.09 -14.99 -15.32
CA SER A 278 -5.90 -14.03 -16.43
C SER A 278 -4.45 -13.57 -16.64
N THR A 279 -3.56 -13.89 -15.70
CA THR A 279 -2.13 -13.57 -15.70
C THR A 279 -1.30 -14.80 -16.02
#